data_AF-A0A960IY48-F1
#
_entry.id   AF-A0A960IY48-F1
#
_cell.length_a   1.000
_cell.length_b   1.000
_cell.length_c   1.000
_cell.angle_alpha   90.00
_cell.angle_beta   90.00
_cell.angle_gamma   90.00
#
_symmetry.space_group_name_H-M   'P 1'
#
loop_
_entity.id
_entity.type
_entity.pdbx_description
1 polymer ?
#
loop_
_entity_poly.entity_id
_entity_poly.type
_entity_poly.pdbx_seq_one_letter_code
_entity_poly.pdbx_strand_id
1 'polypeptide(L)'
;MTDTATRARDGHGATVPTDDDLRLLDAHWRSANYLSVGQIYLLDNPLLREPLTPDHVKARLLGHWGTTPGLNLVYTHLNRVIRERDLDMIFVCGPGHGGPAVVAQTYLEGTYSEVYPRVGRDEEGLRRLFRQFSFPGGVPSHASPETPGSIHEGGELGYSLSHAFGA
;
A
#
# COMPACT_ATOMS: atom_id res chain seq x y z
N MET A 1 -10.99 3.19 45.04
CA MET A 1 -9.66 3.78 45.26
C MET A 1 -8.63 2.82 44.66
N THR A 2 -8.67 2.66 43.35
CA THR A 2 -7.73 1.83 42.59
C THR A 2 -7.21 2.71 41.47
N ASP A 3 -5.99 3.13 41.75
CA ASP A 3 -5.06 3.95 41.01
C ASP A 3 -5.02 3.62 39.51
N THR A 4 -5.76 4.40 38.69
CA THR A 4 -5.46 4.55 37.27
C THR A 4 -4.19 5.39 37.17
N ALA A 5 -3.05 4.73 37.33
CA ALA A 5 -1.75 5.29 37.01
C ALA A 5 -1.73 5.60 35.51
N THR A 6 -1.99 6.86 35.19
CA THR A 6 -1.61 7.51 33.94
C THR A 6 -0.14 7.18 33.71
N ARG A 7 0.15 6.24 32.80
CA ARG A 7 1.50 6.09 32.26
C ARG A 7 1.82 7.41 31.57
N ALA A 8 2.60 8.24 32.24
CA ALA A 8 3.26 9.37 31.65
C ALA A 8 3.97 8.87 30.38
N ARG A 9 3.57 9.39 29.22
CA ARG A 9 4.30 9.20 27.96
C ARG A 9 5.56 10.05 28.03
N ASP A 10 6.51 9.63 28.86
CA ASP A 10 7.77 10.31 29.00
C ASP A 10 8.63 10.04 27.75
N GLY A 11 8.92 11.12 27.00
CA GLY A 11 10.13 11.26 26.19
C GLY A 11 10.21 10.53 24.85
N HIS A 12 9.32 10.80 23.89
CA HIS A 12 9.60 10.47 22.48
C HIS A 12 10.25 11.67 21.79
N GLY A 13 11.54 11.89 22.05
CA GLY A 13 12.36 12.68 21.12
C GLY A 13 12.33 11.96 19.77
N ALA A 14 11.77 12.59 18.75
CA ALA A 14 11.77 12.02 17.40
C ALA A 14 13.22 11.68 17.03
N THR A 15 13.51 10.39 16.88
CA THR A 15 14.85 9.97 16.49
C THR A 15 15.05 10.35 15.03
N VAL A 16 16.10 11.13 14.78
CA VAL A 16 16.51 11.41 13.40
C VAL A 16 16.88 10.06 12.78
N PRO A 17 16.31 9.69 11.62
CA PRO A 17 16.68 8.45 10.93
C PRO A 17 18.18 8.37 10.75
N THR A 18 18.72 7.19 11.03
CA THR A 18 20.06 6.86 10.57
C THR A 18 20.07 6.69 9.04
N ASP A 19 21.24 6.72 8.44
CA ASP A 19 21.38 6.45 7.00
C ASP A 19 20.87 5.04 6.64
N ASP A 20 21.00 4.07 7.55
CA ASP A 20 20.45 2.73 7.37
C ASP A 20 18.92 2.71 7.42
N ASP A 21 18.30 3.48 8.32
CA ASP A 21 16.84 3.64 8.34
C ASP A 21 16.35 4.24 7.03
N LEU A 22 17.00 5.29 6.53
CA LEU A 22 16.66 5.93 5.26
C LEU A 22 16.81 4.96 4.08
N ARG A 23 17.86 4.14 4.07
CA ARG A 23 18.07 3.11 3.04
C ARG A 23 16.96 2.06 3.06
N LEU A 24 16.50 1.65 4.24
CA LEU A 24 15.39 0.69 4.37
C LEU A 24 14.06 1.31 3.94
N LEU A 25 13.79 2.56 4.30
CA LEU A 25 12.60 3.29 3.85
C LEU A 25 12.59 3.46 2.33
N ASP A 26 13.71 3.83 1.73
CA ASP A 26 13.85 3.91 0.27
C ASP A 26 13.60 2.56 -0.40
N ALA A 27 14.17 1.48 0.14
CA ALA A 27 13.96 0.13 -0.38
C ALA A 27 12.47 -0.29 -0.30
N HIS A 28 11.79 0.01 0.80
CA HIS A 28 10.35 -0.26 0.95
C HIS A 28 9.53 0.57 -0.04
N TRP A 29 9.81 1.87 -0.15
CA TRP A 29 9.14 2.77 -1.10
C TRP A 29 9.30 2.30 -2.55
N ARG A 30 10.53 1.95 -2.96
CA ARG A 30 10.82 1.41 -4.29
C ARG A 30 10.14 0.08 -4.54
N SER A 31 10.05 -0.78 -3.52
CA SER A 31 9.31 -2.04 -3.60
C SER A 31 7.82 -1.77 -3.85
N ALA A 32 7.19 -0.87 -3.09
CA ALA A 32 5.79 -0.50 -3.28
C ALA A 32 5.55 0.13 -4.67
N ASN A 33 6.47 0.96 -5.16
CA ASN A 33 6.41 1.54 -6.50
C ASN A 33 6.52 0.46 -7.59
N TYR A 34 7.44 -0.50 -7.43
CA TYR A 34 7.60 -1.62 -8.35
C TYR A 34 6.32 -2.47 -8.41
N LEU A 35 5.75 -2.81 -7.26
CA LEU A 35 4.49 -3.54 -7.17
C LEU A 35 3.34 -2.77 -7.83
N SER A 36 3.31 -1.45 -7.67
CA SER A 36 2.30 -0.59 -8.29
C SER A 36 2.41 -0.57 -9.82
N VAL A 37 3.63 -0.51 -10.36
CA VAL A 37 3.88 -0.64 -11.80
C VAL A 37 3.47 -2.04 -12.28
N GLY A 38 3.87 -3.09 -11.57
CA GLY A 38 3.48 -4.45 -11.89
C GLY A 38 1.96 -4.63 -12.01
N GLN A 39 1.21 -4.08 -11.05
CA GLN A 39 -0.26 -4.06 -11.08
C GLN A 39 -0.83 -3.35 -12.32
N ILE A 40 -0.27 -2.22 -12.73
CA ILE A 40 -0.80 -1.46 -13.87
C ILE A 40 -0.45 -2.13 -15.21
N TYR A 41 0.76 -2.69 -15.33
CA TYR A 41 1.33 -3.06 -16.64
C TYR A 41 1.46 -4.56 -16.89
N LEU A 42 1.73 -5.39 -15.88
CA LEU A 42 2.20 -6.77 -16.10
C LEU A 42 1.07 -7.82 -15.99
N LEU A 43 1.10 -8.78 -16.90
CA LEU A 43 0.33 -10.03 -16.87
C LEU A 43 1.14 -11.21 -16.34
N ASP A 44 2.45 -11.22 -16.63
CA ASP A 44 3.39 -12.28 -16.27
C ASP A 44 4.82 -11.72 -16.09
N ASN A 45 5.77 -12.61 -15.78
CA ASN A 45 7.18 -12.31 -15.52
C ASN A 45 7.34 -11.20 -14.46
N PRO A 46 6.72 -11.35 -13.27
CA PRO A 46 6.58 -10.27 -12.30
C PRO A 46 7.92 -9.83 -11.67
N LEU A 47 8.98 -10.64 -11.79
CA LEU A 47 10.33 -10.32 -11.30
C LEU A 47 11.33 -10.05 -12.43
N LEU A 48 10.88 -10.00 -13.69
CA LEU A 48 11.72 -9.78 -14.86
C LEU A 48 12.92 -10.75 -14.93
N ARG A 49 12.69 -12.03 -14.62
CA ARG A 49 13.73 -13.08 -14.66
C ARG A 49 14.21 -13.37 -16.08
N GLU A 50 13.36 -13.11 -17.06
CA GLU A 50 13.69 -13.12 -18.48
C GLU A 50 13.44 -11.74 -19.10
N PRO A 51 14.05 -11.44 -20.27
CA PRO A 51 13.83 -10.17 -20.96
C PRO A 51 12.33 -9.90 -21.18
N LEU A 52 11.90 -8.66 -20.93
CA LEU A 52 10.50 -8.28 -21.07
C LEU A 52 10.07 -8.37 -22.55
N THR A 53 8.96 -9.05 -22.80
CA THR A 53 8.31 -9.16 -24.10
C THR A 53 6.92 -8.52 -24.04
N PRO A 54 6.31 -8.16 -25.19
CA PRO A 54 4.94 -7.66 -25.22
C PRO A 54 3.91 -8.60 -24.60
N ASP A 55 4.13 -9.92 -24.66
CA ASP A 55 3.21 -10.93 -24.11
C ASP A 55 3.12 -10.87 -22.57
N HIS A 56 4.13 -10.30 -21.90
CA HIS A 56 4.12 -10.08 -20.46
C HIS A 56 3.31 -8.84 -20.05
N VAL A 57 2.88 -8.01 -20.99
CA VAL A 57 2.21 -6.72 -20.73
C VAL A 57 0.70 -6.84 -20.98
N LYS A 58 -0.10 -6.20 -20.11
CA LYS A 58 -1.56 -6.13 -20.27
C LYS A 58 -1.92 -5.45 -21.59
N ALA A 59 -2.79 -6.08 -22.38
CA ALA A 59 -3.32 -5.50 -23.61
C ALA A 59 -4.12 -4.20 -23.36
N ARG A 60 -4.73 -4.06 -22.18
CA ARG A 60 -5.42 -2.84 -21.72
C ARG A 60 -4.74 -2.34 -20.46
N LEU A 61 -4.12 -1.17 -20.55
CA LEU A 61 -3.45 -0.51 -19.43
C LEU A 61 -4.48 0.31 -18.66
N LEU A 62 -4.84 -0.15 -17.45
CA LEU A 62 -5.83 0.49 -16.58
C LEU A 62 -5.23 0.69 -15.20
N GLY A 63 -5.44 1.87 -14.64
CA GLY A 63 -4.88 2.31 -13.36
C GLY A 63 -4.25 3.69 -13.46
N HIS A 64 -3.89 4.26 -12.30
CA HIS A 64 -3.30 5.59 -12.23
C HIS A 64 -1.91 5.53 -11.62
N TRP A 65 -0.93 6.08 -12.34
CA TRP A 65 0.43 6.24 -11.83
C TRP A 65 0.63 7.58 -11.13
N GLY A 66 0.02 8.67 -11.61
CA GLY A 66 0.39 10.04 -11.22
C GLY A 66 0.44 10.33 -9.71
N THR A 67 -0.52 9.82 -8.94
CA THR A 67 -0.57 9.99 -7.47
C THR A 67 0.19 8.90 -6.70
N THR A 68 0.37 7.74 -7.31
CA THR A 68 0.73 6.47 -6.66
C THR A 68 2.10 6.50 -5.98
N PRO A 69 3.20 7.02 -6.57
CA PRO A 69 4.48 7.13 -5.88
C PRO A 69 4.45 8.04 -4.66
N GLY A 70 3.67 9.12 -4.71
CA GLY A 70 3.48 10.02 -3.58
C GLY A 70 2.75 9.34 -2.44
N LEU A 71 1.70 8.57 -2.74
CA LEU A 71 1.00 7.76 -1.75
C LEU A 71 1.91 6.70 -1.14
N ASN A 72 2.68 5.98 -1.97
CA ASN A 72 3.64 4.99 -1.47
C ASN A 72 4.69 5.61 -0.55
N LEU A 73 5.18 6.82 -0.87
CA LEU A 73 6.13 7.53 -0.03
C LEU A 73 5.50 7.86 1.33
N VAL A 74 4.34 8.52 1.31
CA VAL A 74 3.63 8.91 2.53
C VAL A 74 3.33 7.68 3.39
N TYR A 75 2.74 6.63 2.81
CA TYR A 75 2.39 5.42 3.54
C TYR A 75 3.63 4.75 4.16
N THR A 76 4.74 4.66 3.42
CA THR A 76 6.02 4.13 3.96
C THR A 76 6.48 4.89 5.20
N HIS A 77 6.40 6.22 5.17
CA HIS A 77 6.75 7.06 6.31
C HIS A 77 5.72 6.99 7.45
N LEU A 78 4.43 6.83 7.16
CA LEU A 78 3.41 6.58 8.18
C LEU A 78 3.66 5.25 8.90
N ASN A 79 4.00 4.19 8.17
CA ASN A 79 4.39 2.89 8.75
C ASN A 79 5.60 3.03 9.69
N ARG A 80 6.60 3.85 9.34
CA ARG A 80 7.68 4.18 10.26
C ARG A 80 7.15 4.88 11.53
N VAL A 81 6.32 5.91 11.38
CA VAL A 81 5.81 6.67 12.53
C VAL A 81 4.97 5.79 13.46
N ILE A 82 4.14 4.89 12.91
CA ILE A 82 3.38 3.89 13.66
C ILE A 82 4.33 3.03 14.50
N ARG A 83 5.40 2.48 13.89
CA ARG A 83 6.35 1.61 14.57
C ARG A 83 7.23 2.33 15.59
N GLU A 84 7.69 3.54 15.29
CA GLU A 84 8.59 4.32 16.15
C GLU A 84 7.87 4.84 17.41
N ARG A 85 6.55 5.05 17.31
CA ARG A 85 5.78 5.73 18.36
C ARG A 85 4.63 4.91 18.94
N ASP A 86 4.49 3.65 18.52
CA ASP A 86 3.41 2.75 18.93
C ASP A 86 2.02 3.41 18.77
N LEU A 87 1.76 3.96 17.57
CA LEU A 87 0.52 4.69 17.28
C LEU A 87 -0.55 3.78 16.68
N ASP A 88 -1.76 3.93 17.19
CA ASP A 88 -2.97 3.53 16.49
C ASP A 88 -3.29 4.59 15.42
N MET A 89 -3.34 4.18 14.15
CA MET A 89 -3.49 5.09 13.01
C MET A 89 -4.29 4.42 11.89
N ILE A 90 -5.20 5.18 11.30
CA ILE A 90 -5.95 4.80 10.11
C ILE A 90 -5.52 5.68 8.93
N PHE A 91 -5.35 5.09 7.74
CA PHE A 91 -5.02 5.81 6.52
C PHE A 91 -6.27 6.07 5.66
N VAL A 92 -6.63 7.34 5.46
CA VAL A 92 -7.74 7.76 4.58
C VAL A 92 -7.17 8.20 3.23
N CYS A 93 -7.30 7.34 2.21
CA CYS A 93 -6.77 7.58 0.88
C CYS A 93 -7.65 8.55 0.06
N GLY A 94 -7.47 9.86 0.26
CA GLY A 94 -8.21 10.88 -0.50
C GLY A 94 -8.15 10.74 -2.03
N PRO A 95 -6.96 10.68 -2.66
CA PRO A 95 -6.83 10.37 -4.09
C PRO A 95 -7.00 8.86 -4.31
N GLY A 96 -8.21 8.35 -4.11
CA GLY A 96 -8.54 6.92 -4.08
C GLY A 96 -8.26 6.17 -5.39
N HIS A 97 -8.20 6.87 -6.52
CA HIS A 97 -7.75 6.32 -7.80
C HIS A 97 -6.29 5.83 -7.79
N GLY A 98 -5.52 6.15 -6.74
CA GLY A 98 -4.22 5.56 -6.41
C GLY A 98 -4.30 4.18 -5.74
N GLY A 99 -5.33 3.39 -6.03
CA GLY A 99 -5.53 2.02 -5.51
C GLY A 99 -4.28 1.12 -5.56
N PRO A 100 -3.42 1.14 -6.61
CA PRO A 100 -2.20 0.33 -6.64
C PRO A 100 -1.28 0.55 -5.42
N ALA A 101 -1.24 1.76 -4.87
CA ALA A 101 -0.42 2.08 -3.70
C ALA A 101 -0.91 1.34 -2.45
N VAL A 102 -2.22 1.40 -2.18
CA VAL A 102 -2.81 0.77 -0.99
C VAL A 102 -2.72 -0.75 -1.07
N VAL A 103 -2.98 -1.32 -2.26
CA VAL A 103 -2.80 -2.76 -2.51
C VAL A 103 -1.33 -3.16 -2.36
N ALA A 104 -0.38 -2.39 -2.89
CA ALA A 104 1.05 -2.69 -2.75
C ALA A 104 1.50 -2.68 -1.28
N GLN A 105 1.06 -1.68 -0.50
CA GLN A 105 1.43 -1.55 0.92
C GLN A 105 0.88 -2.71 1.75
N THR A 106 -0.42 -3.00 1.62
CA THR A 106 -1.06 -4.10 2.35
C THR A 106 -0.50 -5.47 1.95
N TYR A 107 0.00 -5.64 0.72
CA TYR A 107 0.74 -6.83 0.30
C TYR A 107 2.13 -6.94 0.95
N LEU A 108 2.89 -5.83 1.02
CA LEU A 108 4.22 -5.82 1.67
C LEU A 108 4.11 -6.09 3.18
N GLU A 109 3.07 -5.59 3.82
CA GLU A 109 2.73 -5.83 5.23
C GLU A 109 2.36 -7.30 5.48
N GLY A 110 1.76 -7.96 4.50
CA GLY A 110 1.33 -9.36 4.56
C GLY A 110 -0.18 -9.52 4.76
N THR A 111 -0.87 -8.49 5.25
CA THR A 111 -2.32 -8.49 5.50
C THR A 111 -3.13 -8.83 4.24
N TYR A 112 -2.68 -8.39 3.06
CA TYR A 112 -3.34 -8.76 1.80
C TYR A 112 -3.32 -10.28 1.58
N SER A 113 -2.21 -10.95 1.86
CA SER A 113 -2.09 -12.41 1.74
C SER A 113 -2.84 -13.16 2.85
N GLU A 114 -3.01 -12.56 4.03
CA GLU A 114 -3.84 -13.13 5.11
C GLU A 114 -5.32 -13.14 4.71
N VAL A 115 -5.81 -12.04 4.15
CA VAL A 115 -7.20 -11.90 3.67
C VAL A 115 -7.43 -12.67 2.37
N TYR A 116 -6.45 -12.68 1.46
CA TYR A 116 -6.49 -13.35 0.17
C TYR A 116 -5.37 -14.39 0.02
N PRO A 117 -5.49 -15.59 0.63
CA PRO A 117 -4.42 -16.60 0.65
C PRO A 117 -3.94 -17.09 -0.72
N ARG A 118 -4.76 -16.88 -1.77
CA ARG A 118 -4.40 -17.19 -3.16
C ARG A 118 -3.35 -16.25 -3.74
N VAL A 119 -3.13 -15.10 -3.10
CA VAL A 119 -2.13 -14.09 -3.45
C VAL A 119 -1.04 -14.14 -2.38
N GLY A 120 -0.27 -15.23 -2.39
CA GLY A 120 0.80 -15.50 -1.44
C GLY A 120 2.03 -14.61 -1.62
N ARG A 121 2.99 -14.71 -0.69
CA ARG A 121 4.27 -13.97 -0.71
C ARG A 121 5.36 -14.69 -1.50
N ASP A 122 4.99 -15.27 -2.63
CA ASP A 122 5.86 -15.95 -3.58
C ASP A 122 5.68 -15.38 -4.98
N GLU A 123 6.42 -15.91 -5.96
CA GLU A 123 6.39 -15.40 -7.34
C GLU A 123 5.04 -15.66 -8.03
N GLU A 124 4.36 -16.77 -7.68
CA GLU A 124 3.01 -17.08 -8.18
C GLU A 124 1.98 -16.07 -7.65
N GLY A 125 2.02 -15.80 -6.34
CA GLY A 125 1.20 -14.81 -5.69
C GLY A 125 1.46 -13.41 -6.24
N LEU A 126 2.72 -13.06 -6.49
CA LEU A 126 3.07 -11.78 -7.11
C LEU A 126 2.51 -11.65 -8.53
N ARG A 127 2.58 -12.71 -9.34
CA ARG A 127 1.96 -12.73 -10.68
C ARG A 127 0.46 -12.52 -10.58
N ARG A 128 -0.21 -13.16 -9.61
CA ARG A 128 -1.65 -13.00 -9.36
C ARG A 128 -1.99 -11.58 -8.94
N LEU A 129 -1.23 -11.00 -8.01
CA LEU A 129 -1.35 -9.62 -7.55
C LEU A 129 -1.34 -8.65 -8.74
N PHE A 130 -0.38 -8.83 -9.66
CA PHE A 130 -0.24 -7.98 -10.83
C PHE A 130 -1.39 -8.19 -11.81
N ARG A 131 -1.65 -9.43 -12.19
CA ARG A 131 -2.63 -9.78 -13.22
C ARG A 131 -4.05 -9.36 -12.84
N GLN A 132 -4.45 -9.52 -11.58
CA GLN A 132 -5.84 -9.27 -11.15
C GLN A 132 -6.22 -7.78 -11.09
N PHE A 133 -5.24 -6.87 -10.98
CA PHE A 133 -5.55 -5.45 -10.84
C PHE A 133 -6.24 -4.89 -12.10
N SER A 134 -7.42 -4.27 -11.94
CA SER A 134 -8.22 -3.70 -13.02
C SER A 134 -8.46 -4.65 -14.20
N PHE A 135 -8.62 -5.94 -13.90
CA PHE A 135 -8.80 -7.00 -14.88
C PHE A 135 -10.21 -7.61 -14.77
N PRO A 136 -10.81 -8.12 -15.87
CA PRO A 136 -12.09 -8.82 -15.78
C PRO A 136 -12.07 -9.95 -14.73
N GLY A 137 -12.97 -9.88 -13.75
CA GLY A 137 -13.03 -10.82 -12.63
C GLY A 137 -11.91 -10.66 -11.59
N GLY A 138 -11.14 -9.58 -11.66
CA GLY A 138 -10.11 -9.21 -10.70
C GLY A 138 -10.57 -8.12 -9.72
N VAL A 139 -9.64 -7.28 -9.28
CA VAL A 139 -9.89 -6.25 -8.24
C VAL A 139 -10.04 -4.84 -8.83
N PRO A 140 -10.74 -3.92 -8.13
CA PRO A 140 -10.94 -2.54 -8.57
C PRO A 140 -9.65 -1.73 -8.75
N SER A 141 -9.77 -0.59 -9.45
CA SER A 141 -8.66 0.35 -9.67
C SER A 141 -8.44 1.34 -8.52
N HIS A 142 -9.43 1.47 -7.62
CA HIS A 142 -9.43 2.40 -6.50
C HIS A 142 -9.05 1.69 -5.19
N ALA A 143 -8.90 2.45 -4.10
CA ALA A 143 -8.77 1.93 -2.74
C ALA A 143 -10.12 1.36 -2.22
N SER A 144 -10.76 0.50 -3.00
CA SER A 144 -12.12 0.02 -2.79
C SER A 144 -12.27 -0.83 -1.51
N PRO A 145 -13.51 -1.12 -1.04
CA PRO A 145 -13.75 -1.84 0.22
C PRO A 145 -13.13 -3.24 0.33
N GLU A 146 -12.80 -3.86 -0.80
CA GLU A 146 -12.07 -5.13 -0.86
C GLU A 146 -10.59 -4.99 -0.47
N THR A 147 -10.04 -3.77 -0.45
CA THR A 147 -8.66 -3.53 -0.06
C THR A 147 -8.56 -3.52 1.46
N PRO A 148 -7.75 -4.41 2.09
CA PRO A 148 -7.61 -4.43 3.54
C PRO A 148 -7.23 -3.06 4.10
N GLY A 149 -7.87 -2.66 5.19
CA GLY A 149 -7.64 -1.35 5.83
C GLY A 149 -8.35 -0.17 5.17
N SER A 150 -9.00 -0.33 4.01
CA SER A 150 -9.76 0.76 3.40
C SER A 150 -11.11 0.97 4.08
N ILE A 151 -11.34 2.19 4.56
CA ILE A 151 -12.65 2.70 4.99
C ILE A 151 -13.15 3.83 4.08
N HIS A 152 -12.39 4.17 3.05
CA HIS A 152 -12.63 5.31 2.16
C HIS A 152 -12.09 5.02 0.77
N GLU A 153 -13.00 4.78 -0.18
CA GLU A 153 -12.61 4.42 -1.55
C GLU A 153 -11.93 5.56 -2.31
N GLY A 154 -12.36 6.81 -2.09
CA GLY A 154 -11.83 8.00 -2.75
C GLY A 154 -12.04 8.03 -4.27
N GLY A 155 -13.09 7.38 -4.78
CA GLY A 155 -13.52 7.47 -6.18
C GLY A 155 -14.19 8.81 -6.48
N GLU A 156 -15.23 9.14 -5.72
CA GLU A 156 -15.76 10.49 -5.67
C GLU A 156 -14.97 11.31 -4.64
N LEU A 157 -14.23 12.31 -5.14
CA LEU A 157 -13.36 13.15 -4.31
C LEU A 157 -14.19 14.15 -3.48
N GLY A 158 -13.67 14.52 -2.31
CA GLY A 158 -14.22 15.60 -1.47
C GLY A 158 -14.54 15.21 -0.03
N TYR A 159 -14.64 13.91 0.27
CA TYR A 159 -15.10 13.41 1.57
C TYR A 159 -14.00 12.88 2.48
N SER A 160 -12.72 12.99 2.10
CA SER A 160 -11.60 12.40 2.86
C SER A 160 -11.49 13.00 4.25
N LEU A 161 -11.60 14.32 4.39
CA LEU A 161 -11.53 14.98 5.70
C LEU A 161 -12.76 14.69 6.54
N SER A 162 -13.98 14.76 5.99
CA SER A 162 -15.19 14.46 6.77
C SER A 162 -15.19 13.03 7.31
N HIS A 163 -14.72 12.05 6.53
CA HIS A 163 -14.55 10.68 7.02
C HIS A 163 -13.43 10.56 8.05
N ALA A 164 -12.28 11.23 7.83
CA ALA A 164 -11.18 11.22 8.80
C ALA A 164 -11.54 11.85 10.15
N PHE A 165 -12.36 12.90 10.17
CA PHE A 165 -12.84 13.53 11.41
C PHE A 165 -13.89 12.70 12.15
N GLY A 166 -14.59 11.80 11.45
CA GLY A 166 -15.64 10.95 12.04
C GLY A 166 -15.16 9.59 12.53
N ALA A 167 -14.01 9.12 12.05
CA ALA A 167 -13.36 7.88 12.47
C ALA A 167 -12.62 8.06 13.81
#